data_AF-F6ZYQ8-F1
#
_entry.id   AF-F6ZYQ8-F1
#
_cell.length_a   1.000
_cell.length_b   1.000
_cell.length_c   1.000
_cell.angle_alpha   90.00
_cell.angle_beta   90.00
_cell.angle_gamma   90.00
#
_symmetry.space_group_name_H-M   'P 1'
#
loop_
_entity.id
_entity.type
_entity.pdbx_description
1 polymer ?
#
loop_
_entity_poly.entity_id
_entity_poly.type
_entity_poly.pdbx_seq_one_letter_code
_entity_poly.pdbx_strand_id
1 'polypeptide(L)'
;YNGGSKNTTVTFSCLESVSPYLVTCVDLIKESRNSENGDETSYNSFVRPTNGIISSTPLQKTQKEKLRIVGQPPSINRTNSQQPGEAGDNLKLARRNRVSPYPPVDVDQAFSIMLLNIFPLPFTSKYFQDAYEHYLFEDVNAKESVPSCPTVILDGYAVIASDTPGDLEILGANAENSYLTLGKAIRVRTGSVLPPGSNAVVPVEETMVIE
;
A
#
# COMPACT_ATOMS: atom_id res chain seq x y z
N TYR A 1 -29.26 4.19 -11.43
CA TYR A 1 -29.63 2.90 -12.05
C TYR A 1 -29.93 1.91 -10.94
N ASN A 2 -31.04 1.18 -11.08
CA ASN A 2 -31.66 0.32 -10.07
C ASN A 2 -30.76 -0.83 -9.56
N GLY A 3 -31.05 -1.22 -8.31
CA GLY A 3 -30.39 -2.29 -7.58
C GLY A 3 -30.50 -3.67 -8.24
N GLY A 4 -29.41 -4.42 -8.09
CA GLY A 4 -29.35 -5.85 -8.22
C GLY A 4 -28.27 -6.33 -7.27
N SER A 5 -28.67 -6.97 -6.16
CA SER A 5 -27.75 -7.66 -5.27
C SER A 5 -27.09 -8.78 -6.07
N LYS A 6 -25.84 -8.55 -6.50
CA LYS A 6 -25.01 -9.57 -7.13
C LYS A 6 -24.03 -10.04 -6.07
N ASN A 7 -24.12 -11.32 -5.72
CA ASN A 7 -23.16 -12.03 -4.87
C ASN A 7 -21.74 -11.65 -5.31
N THR A 8 -21.03 -10.94 -4.44
CA THR A 8 -19.74 -10.36 -4.76
C THR A 8 -18.65 -11.29 -4.27
N THR A 9 -18.03 -12.01 -5.20
CA THR A 9 -16.77 -12.69 -4.95
C THR A 9 -15.70 -11.61 -4.79
N VAL A 10 -15.21 -11.41 -3.58
CA VAL A 10 -13.98 -10.62 -3.34
C VAL A 10 -12.87 -11.34 -4.09
N THR A 11 -12.31 -10.70 -5.11
CA THR A 11 -11.21 -11.29 -5.87
C THR A 11 -9.97 -11.38 -4.97
N PHE A 12 -9.26 -12.51 -5.06
CA PHE A 12 -8.07 -12.81 -4.27
C PHE A 12 -6.97 -11.74 -4.41
N SER A 13 -6.99 -10.97 -5.50
CA SER A 13 -6.03 -9.92 -5.83
C SER A 13 -6.01 -8.71 -4.88
N CYS A 14 -7.16 -8.36 -4.28
CA CYS A 14 -7.21 -7.26 -3.32
C CYS A 14 -6.56 -7.64 -1.97
N LEU A 15 -6.63 -8.91 -1.57
CA LEU A 15 -5.94 -9.39 -0.36
C LEU A 15 -4.43 -9.53 -0.58
N GLU A 16 -3.98 -9.90 -1.78
CA GLU A 16 -2.55 -9.91 -2.12
C GLU A 16 -1.94 -8.50 -2.13
N SER A 17 -2.66 -7.46 -2.53
CA SER A 17 -2.14 -6.09 -2.54
C SER A 17 -2.01 -5.48 -1.14
N VAL A 18 -2.83 -5.92 -0.18
CA VAL A 18 -2.78 -5.48 1.23
C VAL A 18 -1.82 -6.34 2.07
N SER A 19 -1.55 -7.58 1.65
CA SER A 19 -0.62 -8.51 2.30
C SER A 19 0.74 -7.89 2.69
N PRO A 20 1.48 -7.16 1.80
CA PRO A 20 2.77 -6.59 2.17
C PRO A 20 2.68 -5.51 3.25
N TYR A 21 1.56 -4.78 3.35
CA TYR A 21 1.36 -3.78 4.41
C TYR A 21 1.04 -4.42 5.76
N LEU A 22 0.39 -5.59 5.77
CA LEU A 22 0.20 -6.37 7.00
C LEU A 22 1.53 -6.93 7.51
N VAL A 23 2.44 -7.34 6.62
CA VAL A 23 3.79 -7.79 6.97
C VAL A 23 4.61 -6.66 7.60
N THR A 24 4.52 -5.42 7.07
CA THR A 24 5.25 -4.28 7.67
C THR A 24 4.84 -3.98 9.11
N CYS A 25 3.59 -4.20 9.50
CA CYS A 25 3.17 -4.06 10.88
C CYS A 25 3.83 -5.12 11.80
N VAL A 26 4.09 -6.33 11.29
CA VAL A 26 4.78 -7.40 12.02
C VAL A 26 6.26 -7.06 12.20
N ASP A 27 6.90 -6.56 11.15
CA ASP A 27 8.31 -6.15 11.21
C ASP A 27 8.50 -4.99 12.18
N LEU A 28 7.60 -4.00 12.20
CA LEU A 28 7.60 -2.90 13.17
C LEU A 28 7.36 -3.38 14.62
N ILE A 29 6.50 -4.39 14.83
CA ILE A 29 6.27 -4.99 16.16
C ILE A 29 7.47 -5.86 16.59
N LYS A 30 8.16 -6.51 15.66
CA LYS A 30 9.38 -7.28 15.95
C LYS A 30 10.58 -6.36 16.22
N GLU A 31 10.71 -5.27 15.47
CA GLU A 31 11.75 -4.24 15.66
C GLU A 31 11.58 -3.48 16.98
N SER A 32 10.34 -3.13 17.36
CA SER A 32 10.09 -2.46 18.66
C SER A 32 10.46 -3.33 19.87
N ARG A 33 10.36 -4.67 19.76
CA ARG A 33 10.80 -5.60 20.82
C ARG A 33 12.31 -5.81 20.85
N ASN A 34 12.99 -5.71 19.71
CA ASN A 34 14.44 -5.82 19.67
C ASN A 34 15.14 -4.54 20.19
N SER A 35 14.45 -3.38 20.14
CA SER A 35 14.98 -2.11 20.67
C SER A 35 15.03 -2.05 22.22
N GLU A 36 14.39 -2.97 22.96
CA GLU A 36 14.52 -3.04 24.43
C GLU A 36 15.78 -3.78 24.89
N ASN A 37 16.51 -4.43 23.98
CA ASN A 37 17.83 -4.99 24.24
C ASN A 37 18.82 -4.11 23.47
N GLY A 38 19.30 -3.05 24.12
CA GLY A 38 20.15 -2.04 23.50
C GLY A 38 21.36 -2.64 22.80
N ASP A 39 21.56 -2.23 21.55
CA ASP A 39 22.86 -1.97 20.95
C ASP A 39 22.66 -1.02 19.76
N GLU A 40 23.32 0.14 19.81
CA GLU A 40 23.46 1.05 18.67
C GLU A 40 24.24 0.32 17.56
N THR A 41 23.74 0.27 16.32
CA THR A 41 24.45 0.76 15.11
C THR A 41 23.80 0.34 13.78
N SER A 42 23.79 1.34 12.88
CA SER A 42 23.88 1.28 11.40
C SER A 42 22.89 0.46 10.57
N TYR A 43 22.10 1.22 9.82
CA TYR A 43 21.75 0.93 8.42
C TYR A 43 22.92 0.27 7.68
N ASN A 44 22.75 -0.98 7.22
CA ASN A 44 23.29 -1.47 5.95
C ASN A 44 22.75 -2.85 5.56
N SER A 45 22.35 -2.91 4.28
CA SER A 45 22.41 -4.04 3.34
C SER A 45 21.69 -5.35 3.66
N PHE A 46 20.63 -5.56 2.88
CA PHE A 46 20.10 -6.82 2.36
C PHE A 46 21.11 -7.99 2.41
N VAL A 47 20.83 -8.98 3.25
CA VAL A 47 21.38 -10.34 3.13
C VAL A 47 20.25 -11.33 3.39
N ARG A 48 19.93 -12.17 2.39
CA ARG A 48 19.07 -13.34 2.58
C ARG A 48 19.86 -14.41 3.34
N PRO A 49 19.37 -14.97 4.45
CA PRO A 49 19.99 -16.16 5.02
C PRO A 49 19.43 -17.41 4.33
N THR A 50 20.33 -18.12 3.66
CA THR A 50 20.17 -19.48 3.16
C THR A 50 20.07 -20.49 4.31
N ASN A 51 19.32 -21.56 4.06
CA ASN A 51 19.18 -22.79 4.85
C ASN A 51 20.36 -23.11 5.80
N GLY A 52 20.13 -22.91 7.09
CA GLY A 52 20.99 -23.39 8.17
C GLY A 52 20.12 -23.95 9.30
N ILE A 53 20.25 -25.24 9.57
CA ILE A 53 19.60 -25.92 10.69
C ILE A 53 20.24 -25.39 11.99
N ILE A 54 19.54 -24.53 12.72
CA ILE A 54 19.89 -24.19 14.09
C ILE A 54 19.08 -25.11 15.00
N SER A 55 19.70 -26.16 15.52
CA SER A 55 19.13 -26.94 16.61
C SER A 55 19.24 -26.12 17.90
N SER A 56 18.19 -25.38 18.24
CA SER A 56 18.05 -24.82 19.59
C SER A 56 17.46 -25.90 20.49
N THR A 57 18.32 -26.62 21.21
CA THR A 57 17.87 -27.40 22.36
C THR A 57 17.22 -26.45 23.38
N PRO A 58 15.99 -26.69 23.85
CA PRO A 58 15.38 -25.86 24.87
C PRO A 58 16.16 -26.01 26.17
N LEU A 59 16.56 -24.90 26.79
CA LEU A 59 17.05 -24.91 28.17
C LEU A 59 15.99 -25.62 29.05
N GLN A 60 16.38 -26.73 29.67
CA GLN A 60 15.54 -27.40 30.66
C GLN A 60 15.25 -26.41 31.80
N LYS A 61 14.01 -25.92 31.87
CA LYS A 61 13.51 -25.19 33.04
C LYS A 61 13.52 -26.17 34.21
N THR A 62 14.52 -26.09 35.08
CA THR A 62 14.51 -26.77 36.38
C THR A 62 13.20 -26.48 37.09
N GLN A 63 12.48 -27.52 37.49
CA GLN A 63 11.16 -27.47 38.11
C GLN A 63 11.29 -26.81 39.50
N LYS A 64 11.28 -25.48 39.54
CA LYS A 64 11.33 -24.69 40.79
C LYS A 64 10.06 -24.99 41.59
N GLU A 65 10.21 -25.50 42.80
CA GLU A 65 9.08 -25.71 43.72
C GLU A 65 8.29 -24.40 43.91
N LYS A 66 6.96 -24.49 43.79
CA LYS A 66 6.10 -23.32 43.98
C LYS A 66 6.09 -22.93 45.46
N LEU A 67 6.48 -21.70 45.76
CA LEU A 67 6.32 -21.08 47.08
C LEU A 67 4.83 -21.10 47.49
N ARG A 68 4.53 -21.63 48.67
CA ARG A 68 3.16 -21.65 49.23
C ARG A 68 2.95 -20.40 50.06
N ILE A 69 1.97 -19.58 49.69
CA ILE A 69 1.57 -18.39 50.45
C ILE A 69 0.36 -18.76 51.31
N VAL A 70 0.53 -18.68 52.63
CA VAL A 70 -0.55 -18.89 53.60
C VAL A 70 -1.14 -17.54 53.99
N GLY A 71 -2.43 -17.35 53.77
CA GLY A 71 -3.16 -16.22 54.34
C GLY A 71 -3.65 -16.59 55.74
N GLN A 72 -3.40 -15.76 56.75
CA GLN A 72 -4.04 -15.95 58.05
C GLN A 72 -5.56 -15.80 57.88
N PRO A 73 -6.38 -16.70 58.46
CA PRO A 73 -7.82 -16.46 58.56
C PRO A 73 -8.04 -15.16 59.35
N PRO A 74 -9.12 -14.40 59.08
CA PRO A 74 -9.39 -13.20 59.85
C PRO A 74 -9.48 -13.57 61.33
N SER A 75 -8.55 -13.06 62.14
CA SER A 75 -8.56 -13.22 63.59
C SER A 75 -9.78 -12.49 64.13
N ILE A 76 -10.80 -13.25 64.56
CA ILE A 76 -11.99 -12.71 65.23
C ILE A 76 -11.61 -12.35 66.66
N ASN A 77 -10.83 -11.29 66.84
CA ASN A 77 -10.76 -10.59 68.12
C ASN A 77 -11.39 -9.22 67.92
N ARG A 78 -12.71 -9.18 68.12
CA ARG A 78 -13.44 -7.91 68.25
C ARG A 78 -13.06 -7.26 69.57
N THR A 79 -12.11 -6.34 69.52
CA THR A 79 -12.04 -5.24 70.49
C THR A 79 -11.95 -3.94 69.71
N ASN A 80 -12.94 -3.08 69.96
CA ASN A 80 -13.19 -1.80 69.29
C ASN A 80 -11.96 -0.90 69.18
N SER A 81 -11.94 -0.09 68.11
CA SER A 81 -11.13 1.12 67.88
C SER A 81 -9.91 1.04 66.94
N GLN A 82 -9.99 0.32 65.82
CA GLN A 82 -9.16 0.60 64.64
C GLN A 82 -10.01 0.60 63.36
N GLN A 83 -9.84 1.63 62.54
CA GLN A 83 -10.49 1.81 61.25
C GLN A 83 -10.31 0.57 60.35
N PRO A 84 -11.26 0.25 59.43
CA PRO A 84 -11.20 -0.96 58.60
C PRO A 84 -10.13 -0.82 57.51
N GLY A 85 -8.86 -0.94 57.90
CA GLY A 85 -7.71 -0.89 57.01
C GLY A 85 -7.41 -2.25 56.40
N GLU A 86 -7.52 -2.32 55.07
CA GLU A 86 -6.67 -3.06 54.10
C GLU A 86 -6.46 -4.59 54.21
N ALA A 87 -6.73 -5.25 55.34
CA ALA A 87 -6.43 -6.68 55.51
C ALA A 87 -7.35 -7.61 54.70
N GLY A 88 -8.59 -7.18 54.40
CA GLY A 88 -9.57 -7.96 53.65
C GLY A 88 -9.33 -8.03 52.13
N ASP A 89 -8.68 -7.00 51.56
CA ASP A 89 -8.45 -6.90 50.11
C ASP A 89 -7.24 -7.72 49.64
N ASN A 90 -6.25 -7.91 50.51
CA ASN A 90 -5.02 -8.62 50.18
C ASN A 90 -5.24 -10.12 49.90
N LEU A 91 -6.18 -10.76 50.61
CA LEU A 91 -6.55 -12.16 50.37
C LEU A 91 -7.33 -12.34 49.06
N LYS A 92 -8.17 -11.35 48.70
CA LYS A 92 -8.89 -11.32 47.42
C LYS A 92 -7.91 -11.17 46.25
N LEU A 93 -6.91 -10.30 46.39
CA LEU A 93 -5.82 -10.15 45.43
C LEU A 93 -4.99 -11.43 45.30
N ALA A 94 -4.65 -12.07 46.42
CA ALA A 94 -3.86 -13.31 46.44
C ALA A 94 -4.58 -14.52 45.83
N ARG A 95 -5.91 -14.49 45.72
CA ARG A 95 -6.75 -15.55 45.12
C ARG A 95 -7.03 -15.36 43.62
N ARG A 96 -6.53 -14.29 42.99
CA ARG A 96 -6.69 -14.11 41.53
C ARG A 96 -6.03 -15.27 40.78
N ASN A 97 -6.63 -15.65 39.66
CA ASN A 97 -6.06 -16.69 38.79
C ASN A 97 -4.63 -16.30 38.38
N ARG A 98 -3.67 -17.14 38.72
CA ARG A 98 -2.25 -16.99 38.34
C ARG A 98 -1.92 -17.67 37.00
N VAL A 99 -2.93 -18.25 36.37
CA VAL A 99 -2.83 -18.91 35.07
C VAL A 99 -3.97 -18.35 34.23
N SER A 100 -3.63 -17.81 33.07
CA SER A 100 -4.62 -17.38 32.09
C SER A 100 -5.42 -18.61 31.63
N PRO A 101 -6.76 -18.51 31.51
CA PRO A 101 -7.56 -19.56 30.88
C PRO A 101 -7.25 -19.69 29.38
N TYR A 102 -6.64 -18.66 28.78
CA TYR A 102 -6.13 -18.67 27.42
C TYR A 102 -4.64 -19.01 27.44
N PRO A 103 -4.24 -20.18 26.90
CA PRO A 103 -2.83 -20.54 26.84
C PRO A 103 -2.06 -19.52 25.96
N PRO A 104 -0.79 -19.24 26.27
CA PRO A 104 0.03 -18.41 25.41
C PRO A 104 0.15 -19.09 24.05
N VAL A 105 -0.07 -18.30 23.00
CA VAL A 105 0.03 -18.72 21.61
C VAL A 105 1.31 -18.14 21.04
N ASP A 106 2.00 -18.89 20.19
CA ASP A 106 3.18 -18.37 19.48
C ASP A 106 2.77 -17.20 18.57
N VAL A 107 3.71 -16.29 18.28
CA VAL A 107 3.43 -15.07 17.50
C VAL A 107 2.89 -15.42 16.11
N ASP A 108 3.50 -16.38 15.41
CA ASP A 108 3.08 -16.74 14.06
C ASP A 108 1.71 -17.43 14.06
N GLN A 109 1.43 -18.20 15.12
CA GLN A 109 0.12 -18.81 15.33
C GLN A 109 -0.94 -17.75 15.67
N ALA A 110 -0.61 -16.72 16.46
CA ALA A 110 -1.52 -15.62 16.75
C ALA A 110 -1.87 -14.81 15.49
N PHE A 111 -0.89 -14.54 14.63
CA PHE A 111 -1.13 -13.91 13.33
C PHE A 111 -2.00 -14.76 12.41
N SER A 112 -1.72 -16.07 12.36
CA SER A 112 -2.54 -17.00 11.56
C SER A 112 -3.99 -17.00 12.03
N ILE A 113 -4.22 -17.04 13.35
CA ILE A 113 -5.56 -16.93 13.93
C ILE A 113 -6.20 -15.60 13.56
N MET A 114 -5.46 -14.49 13.64
CA MET A 114 -5.97 -13.16 13.28
C MET A 114 -6.41 -13.12 11.80
N LEU A 115 -5.55 -13.51 10.87
CA LEU A 115 -5.84 -13.49 9.44
C LEU A 115 -7.00 -14.42 9.06
N LEU A 116 -7.12 -15.57 9.74
CA LEU A 116 -8.24 -16.50 9.53
C LEU A 116 -9.59 -15.95 10.04
N ASN A 117 -9.58 -14.95 10.92
CA ASN A 117 -10.79 -14.38 11.53
C ASN A 117 -11.07 -12.92 11.10
N ILE A 118 -10.22 -12.33 10.25
CA ILE A 118 -10.48 -11.02 9.64
C ILE A 118 -11.25 -11.24 8.33
N PHE A 119 -12.34 -10.50 8.19
CA PHE A 119 -13.13 -10.49 6.96
C PHE A 119 -13.03 -9.11 6.31
N PRO A 120 -12.91 -9.04 4.98
CA PRO A 120 -12.91 -7.75 4.28
C PRO A 120 -14.25 -7.04 4.49
N LEU A 121 -14.18 -5.71 4.61
CA LEU A 121 -15.37 -4.88 4.66
C LEU A 121 -16.11 -4.89 3.31
N PRO A 122 -17.45 -4.70 3.30
CA PRO A 122 -18.17 -4.47 2.06
C PRO A 122 -17.62 -3.26 1.32
N PHE A 123 -17.57 -3.33 -0.02
CA PHE A 123 -17.19 -2.18 -0.83
C PHE A 123 -18.27 -1.10 -0.81
N THR A 124 -17.87 0.15 -1.03
CA THR A 124 -18.79 1.28 -1.16
C THR A 124 -18.35 2.13 -2.33
N SER A 125 -19.30 2.61 -3.13
CA SER A 125 -19.02 3.56 -4.20
C SER A 125 -18.73 4.93 -3.62
N LYS A 126 -17.61 5.52 -4.00
CA LYS A 126 -17.23 6.89 -3.66
C LYS A 126 -17.00 7.71 -4.90
N TYR A 127 -17.19 9.02 -4.79
CA TYR A 127 -16.71 9.95 -5.82
C TYR A 127 -15.18 9.98 -5.81
N PHE A 128 -14.59 10.27 -6.97
CA PHE A 128 -13.13 10.28 -7.13
C PHE A 128 -12.43 11.21 -6.12
N GLN A 129 -13.05 12.35 -5.80
CA GLN A 129 -12.54 13.33 -4.84
C GLN A 129 -12.45 12.77 -3.42
N ASP A 130 -13.31 11.80 -3.07
CA ASP A 130 -13.38 11.17 -1.75
C ASP A 130 -12.68 9.80 -1.70
N ALA A 131 -12.05 9.39 -2.82
CA ALA A 131 -11.44 8.08 -2.97
C ALA A 131 -10.02 8.01 -2.37
N TYR A 132 -9.44 9.14 -1.96
CA TYR A 132 -8.15 9.16 -1.27
C TYR A 132 -8.21 8.29 0.00
N GLU A 133 -7.11 7.61 0.33
CA GLU A 133 -7.01 6.62 1.44
C GLU A 133 -7.92 5.39 1.34
N HIS A 134 -8.49 5.10 0.16
CA HIS A 134 -9.26 3.89 -0.10
C HIS A 134 -8.53 2.95 -1.05
N TYR A 135 -8.88 1.67 -0.95
CA TYR A 135 -8.42 0.65 -1.88
C TYR A 135 -9.46 0.43 -2.97
N LEU A 136 -9.00 0.24 -4.21
CA LEU A 136 -9.88 -0.11 -5.32
C LEU A 136 -10.47 -1.50 -5.11
N PHE A 137 -11.76 -1.61 -5.37
CA PHE A 137 -12.48 -2.89 -5.33
C PHE A 137 -12.32 -3.69 -6.64
N GLU A 138 -12.24 -2.99 -7.77
CA GLU A 138 -12.08 -3.58 -9.10
C GLU A 138 -11.08 -2.76 -9.93
N ASP A 139 -10.58 -3.36 -11.01
CA ASP A 139 -9.67 -2.70 -11.94
C ASP A 139 -10.35 -1.53 -12.66
N VAL A 140 -9.62 -0.42 -12.82
CA VAL A 140 -10.11 0.77 -13.52
C VAL A 140 -9.47 0.84 -14.90
N ASN A 141 -10.29 0.68 -15.94
CA ASN A 141 -9.84 0.72 -17.33
C ASN A 141 -10.22 2.07 -17.98
N ALA A 142 -9.31 2.64 -18.76
CA ALA A 142 -9.60 3.81 -19.58
C ALA A 142 -10.62 3.43 -20.67
N LYS A 143 -11.67 4.23 -20.81
CA LYS A 143 -12.69 4.03 -21.86
C LYS A 143 -12.23 4.55 -23.22
N GLU A 144 -11.29 5.49 -23.22
CA GLU A 144 -10.85 6.23 -24.39
C GLU A 144 -9.34 6.42 -24.34
N SER A 145 -8.72 6.57 -25.51
CA SER A 145 -7.31 6.92 -25.61
C SER A 145 -7.10 8.40 -25.29
N VAL A 146 -5.99 8.70 -24.61
CA VAL A 146 -5.55 10.07 -24.34
C VAL A 146 -4.11 10.20 -24.86
N PRO A 147 -3.85 11.06 -25.86
CA PRO A 147 -4.83 11.88 -26.58
C PRO A 147 -5.77 11.04 -27.47
N SER A 148 -6.96 11.57 -27.76
CA SER A 148 -7.98 10.87 -28.56
C SER A 148 -7.66 10.82 -30.06
N CYS A 149 -6.72 11.64 -30.51
CA CYS A 149 -6.20 11.66 -31.88
C CYS A 149 -4.68 11.95 -31.83
N PRO A 150 -3.94 11.71 -32.92
CA PRO A 150 -2.52 12.06 -32.97
C PRO A 150 -2.33 13.56 -32.75
N THR A 151 -1.58 13.92 -31.71
CA THR A 151 -1.27 15.31 -31.38
C THR A 151 0.21 15.60 -31.54
N VAL A 152 0.51 16.86 -31.80
CA VAL A 152 1.86 17.37 -31.99
C VAL A 152 2.54 17.65 -30.63
N ILE A 153 3.80 17.24 -30.48
CA ILE A 153 4.56 17.37 -29.22
C ILE A 153 5.34 18.69 -29.14
N LEU A 154 5.67 19.30 -30.29
CA LEU A 154 6.56 20.45 -30.41
C LEU A 154 6.02 21.46 -31.43
N ASP A 155 6.43 22.72 -31.31
CA ASP A 155 6.12 23.73 -32.33
C ASP A 155 6.98 23.50 -33.57
N GLY A 156 6.36 23.50 -34.76
CA GLY A 156 7.08 23.12 -35.96
C GLY A 156 6.21 23.04 -37.20
N TYR A 157 6.60 22.16 -38.12
CA TYR A 157 5.92 21.96 -39.39
C TYR A 157 5.54 20.49 -39.55
N ALA A 158 4.25 20.23 -39.77
CA ALA A 158 3.76 18.93 -40.18
C ALA A 158 4.13 18.69 -41.64
N VAL A 159 4.78 17.56 -41.90
CA VAL A 159 5.34 17.18 -43.20
C VAL A 159 5.00 15.72 -43.52
N ILE A 160 5.20 15.35 -44.79
CA ILE A 160 5.34 13.95 -45.17
C ILE A 160 6.82 13.61 -45.07
N ALA A 161 7.19 12.63 -44.25
CA ALA A 161 8.57 12.27 -43.97
C ALA A 161 9.39 11.86 -45.21
N SER A 162 8.73 11.47 -46.31
CA SER A 162 9.42 11.19 -47.58
C SER A 162 9.89 12.46 -48.31
N ASP A 163 9.35 13.62 -47.95
CA ASP A 163 9.71 14.90 -48.56
C ASP A 163 10.90 15.55 -47.84
N THR A 164 11.39 14.94 -46.75
CA THR A 164 12.52 15.46 -45.99
C THR A 164 13.81 14.66 -46.25
N PRO A 165 14.97 15.33 -46.41
CA PRO A 165 15.15 16.78 -46.50
C PRO A 165 14.71 17.34 -47.87
N GLY A 166 14.17 18.56 -47.89
CA GLY A 166 13.74 19.25 -49.12
C GLY A 166 13.09 20.61 -48.86
N ASP A 167 12.93 21.41 -49.92
CA ASP A 167 12.23 22.70 -49.87
C ASP A 167 10.72 22.45 -50.01
N LEU A 168 9.93 22.85 -49.00
CA LEU A 168 8.49 22.58 -48.93
C LEU A 168 7.67 23.87 -48.94
N GLU A 169 6.56 23.87 -49.69
CA GLU A 169 5.61 24.98 -49.71
C GLU A 169 4.76 24.99 -48.45
N ILE A 170 4.79 26.09 -47.69
CA ILE A 170 3.93 26.25 -46.51
C ILE A 170 2.50 26.55 -46.96
N LEU A 171 1.56 25.67 -46.60
CA LEU A 171 0.14 25.92 -46.77
C LEU A 171 -0.31 27.04 -45.82
N GLY A 172 -1.10 27.98 -46.35
CA GLY A 172 -1.52 29.18 -45.61
C GLY A 172 -2.24 28.92 -44.27
N ALA A 173 -2.39 29.98 -43.48
CA ALA A 173 -2.75 29.93 -42.04
C ALA A 173 -4.05 29.18 -41.66
N ASN A 174 -4.96 28.91 -42.61
CA ASN A 174 -6.21 28.18 -42.36
C ASN A 174 -6.16 26.68 -42.73
N ALA A 175 -4.95 26.14 -42.96
CA ALA A 175 -4.78 24.76 -43.42
C ALA A 175 -4.70 23.71 -42.30
N GLU A 176 -4.97 24.05 -41.03
CA GLU A 176 -4.88 23.11 -39.90
C GLU A 176 -5.76 21.84 -40.09
N ASN A 177 -6.85 21.97 -40.85
CA ASN A 177 -7.75 20.85 -41.20
C ASN A 177 -7.58 20.34 -42.63
N SER A 178 -6.62 20.88 -43.39
CA SER A 178 -6.39 20.50 -44.78
C SER A 178 -5.60 19.19 -44.85
N TYR A 179 -5.89 18.40 -45.88
CA TYR A 179 -5.10 17.22 -46.20
C TYR A 179 -3.74 17.64 -46.75
N LEU A 180 -2.66 17.21 -46.10
CA LEU A 180 -1.30 17.48 -46.53
C LEU A 180 -0.94 16.64 -47.76
N THR A 181 -0.36 17.29 -48.77
CA THR A 181 0.10 16.66 -50.01
C THR A 181 1.62 16.78 -50.14
N LEU A 182 2.21 15.96 -51.02
CA LEU A 182 3.65 15.96 -51.29
C LEU A 182 4.18 17.37 -51.62
N GLY A 183 5.38 17.66 -51.14
CA GLY A 183 6.10 18.92 -51.34
C GLY A 183 5.54 20.09 -50.52
N LYS A 184 4.64 19.83 -49.56
CA LYS A 184 4.00 20.86 -48.74
C LYS A 184 4.22 20.64 -47.26
N ALA A 185 4.09 21.71 -46.49
CA ALA A 185 4.16 21.72 -45.04
C ALA A 185 3.03 22.55 -44.42
N ILE A 186 2.55 22.19 -43.23
CA ILE A 186 1.59 22.98 -42.45
C ILE A 186 2.25 23.38 -41.13
N ARG A 187 2.18 24.66 -40.76
CA ARG A 187 2.65 25.11 -39.45
C ARG A 187 1.76 24.51 -38.35
N VAL A 188 2.36 23.89 -37.35
CA VAL A 188 1.67 23.28 -36.21
C VAL A 188 2.27 23.75 -34.89
N ARG A 189 1.46 23.68 -33.84
CA ARG A 189 1.86 24.01 -32.46
C ARG A 189 1.71 22.80 -31.55
N THR A 190 2.42 22.82 -30.44
CA THR A 190 2.30 21.84 -29.35
C THR A 190 0.85 21.66 -28.93
N GLY A 191 0.40 20.41 -28.87
CA GLY A 191 -0.98 20.04 -28.54
C GLY A 191 -1.98 20.15 -29.71
N SER A 192 -1.58 20.68 -30.86
CA SER A 192 -2.44 20.69 -32.06
C SER A 192 -2.67 19.28 -32.57
N VAL A 193 -3.81 19.05 -33.23
CA VAL A 193 -4.07 17.81 -33.96
C VAL A 193 -3.12 17.73 -35.15
N LEU A 194 -2.54 16.55 -35.37
CA LEU A 194 -1.68 16.31 -36.52
C LEU A 194 -2.53 16.34 -37.81
N PRO A 195 -2.21 17.20 -38.80
CA PRO A 195 -2.99 17.32 -40.02
C PRO A 195 -3.08 16.00 -40.80
N PRO A 196 -4.23 15.68 -41.40
CA PRO A 196 -4.39 14.44 -42.16
C PRO A 196 -3.43 14.40 -43.35
N GLY A 197 -2.84 13.23 -43.61
CA GLY A 197 -1.83 13.06 -44.67
C GLY A 197 -0.39 13.33 -44.23
N SER A 198 -0.18 14.02 -43.10
CA SER A 198 1.15 14.14 -42.49
C SER A 198 1.49 12.93 -41.63
N ASN A 199 2.77 12.61 -41.51
CA ASN A 199 3.27 11.49 -40.69
C ASN A 199 4.51 11.85 -39.87
N ALA A 200 4.98 13.09 -39.95
CA ALA A 200 6.09 13.60 -39.16
C ALA A 200 5.92 15.09 -38.87
N VAL A 201 6.63 15.57 -37.84
CA VAL A 201 6.74 16.98 -37.50
C VAL A 201 8.22 17.33 -37.41
N VAL A 202 8.64 18.38 -38.13
CA VAL A 202 9.99 18.94 -38.03
C VAL A 202 9.93 20.14 -37.07
N PRO A 203 10.77 20.17 -36.01
CA PRO A 203 10.83 21.30 -35.08
C PRO A 203 11.18 22.60 -35.79
N VAL A 204 10.66 23.74 -35.31
CA VAL A 204 10.95 25.04 -35.93
C VAL A 204 12.45 25.36 -35.96
N GLU A 205 13.18 24.91 -34.94
CA GLU A 205 14.61 25.11 -34.78
C GLU A 205 15.44 24.38 -35.86
N GLU A 206 14.87 23.35 -36.49
CA GLU A 206 15.49 22.57 -37.57
C GLU A 206 15.04 23.01 -38.96
N THR A 207 14.39 24.18 -39.06
CA THR A 207 13.91 24.73 -40.34
C THR A 207 14.56 26.07 -40.67
N MET A 208 14.65 26.37 -41.96
CA MET A 208 15.10 27.66 -42.48
C MET A 208 14.06 28.18 -43.48
N VAL A 209 13.73 29.46 -43.40
CA VAL A 209 12.83 30.11 -44.37
C VAL A 209 13.68 30.62 -45.52
N ILE A 210 13.32 30.19 -46.74
CA ILE A 210 13.89 30.69 -48.00
C ILE A 210 12.96 31.79 -48.55
N GLU A 211 13.55 32.92 -48.95
CA GLU A 211 12.85 34.05 -49.60
C GLU A 211 12.96 33.99 -51.13
#